data_AF-A0A484WZB8-F1
#
_entry.id   AF-A0A484WZB8-F1
#
_cell.length_a   1.000
_cell.length_b   1.000
_cell.length_c   1.000
_cell.angle_alpha   90.00
_cell.angle_beta   90.00
_cell.angle_gamma   90.00
#
_symmetry.space_group_name_H-M   'P 1'
#
loop_
_entity.id
_entity.type
_entity.pdbx_description
1 polymer ?
#
loop_
_entity_poly.entity_id
_entity_poly.type
_entity_poly.pdbx_seq_one_letter_code
_entity_poly.pdbx_strand_id
1 'polypeptide(L)'
;MKFLPYIFLLCCGLWSTISFADGDYIEYRGISSNNRVTLDPLRLSNKELRWLASKKNLVIAVHKSQTATLLHTDSQQRIRGINADYLNLLKRALNIKLTLREYADHQKAMDALEDGEVDIVLSHLVLRRLLMMTLLQLIL
;
A
#
# COMPACT_ATOMS: atom_id res chain seq x y z
N MET A 1 -3.21 -53.51 4.41
CA MET A 1 -4.07 -52.41 3.89
C MET A 1 -4.79 -51.72 5.04
N LYS A 2 -4.18 -50.74 5.74
CA LYS A 2 -4.86 -49.94 6.82
C LYS A 2 -4.04 -48.76 7.39
N PHE A 3 -3.09 -48.18 6.65
CA PHE A 3 -2.32 -47.00 7.12
C PHE A 3 -2.44 -45.75 6.24
N LEU A 4 -3.26 -45.82 5.17
CA LEU A 4 -3.41 -44.74 4.21
C LEU A 4 -4.25 -43.51 4.67
N PRO A 5 -5.15 -43.55 5.67
CA PRO A 5 -5.94 -42.36 6.01
C PRO A 5 -5.23 -41.40 6.98
N TYR A 6 -4.18 -41.83 7.67
CA TYR A 6 -3.53 -41.02 8.71
C TYR A 6 -2.59 -39.94 8.16
N ILE A 7 -2.00 -40.17 6.98
CA ILE A 7 -1.10 -39.21 6.33
C ILE A 7 -1.89 -37.98 5.84
N PHE A 8 -3.13 -38.17 5.39
CA PHE A 8 -3.99 -37.06 4.94
C PHE A 8 -4.48 -36.19 6.10
N LEU A 9 -4.69 -36.80 7.27
CA LEU A 9 -5.16 -36.10 8.48
C LEU A 9 -4.05 -35.29 9.17
N LEU A 10 -2.79 -35.67 8.99
CA LEU A 10 -1.63 -34.95 9.55
C LEU A 10 -1.31 -33.64 8.77
N CYS A 11 -1.63 -33.57 7.47
CA CYS A 11 -1.45 -32.35 6.67
C CYS A 11 -2.48 -31.25 6.95
N CYS A 12 -3.71 -31.60 7.35
CA CYS A 12 -4.74 -30.59 7.68
C CYS A 12 -4.47 -29.87 9.01
N GLY A 13 -3.78 -30.51 9.96
CA GLY A 13 -3.42 -29.91 11.24
C GLY A 13 -2.40 -28.78 11.14
N LEU A 14 -1.57 -28.77 10.09
CA LEU A 14 -0.53 -27.76 9.87
C LEU A 14 -0.98 -26.56 9.03
N TRP A 15 -2.12 -26.65 8.34
CA TRP A 15 -2.61 -25.54 7.48
C TRP A 15 -3.45 -24.50 8.23
N SER A 16 -3.76 -24.74 9.51
CA SER A 16 -4.62 -23.83 10.29
C SER A 16 -3.88 -22.62 10.88
N THR A 17 -2.57 -22.49 10.70
CA THR A 17 -1.82 -21.29 11.09
C THR A 17 -1.57 -20.37 9.90
N ILE A 18 -2.55 -20.23 9.00
CA ILE A 18 -2.60 -19.07 8.10
C ILE A 18 -3.99 -18.48 8.28
N SER A 19 -4.17 -17.75 9.37
CA SER A 19 -5.29 -16.81 9.44
C SER A 19 -5.06 -15.75 10.49
N PHE A 20 -5.11 -14.53 9.98
CA PHE A 20 -5.29 -13.27 10.68
C PHE A 20 -4.03 -12.74 11.35
N ALA A 21 -3.22 -12.07 10.54
CA ALA A 21 -2.57 -10.85 11.00
C ALA A 21 -3.68 -9.94 11.55
N ASP A 22 -3.71 -9.81 12.88
CA ASP A 22 -4.48 -8.81 13.63
C ASP A 22 -3.86 -7.44 13.31
N GLY A 23 -4.09 -7.00 12.09
CA GLY A 23 -3.49 -5.79 11.56
C GLY A 23 -4.21 -4.60 12.14
N ASP A 24 -3.57 -3.92 13.09
CA ASP A 24 -3.92 -2.58 13.56
C ASP A 24 -3.70 -1.55 12.43
N TYR A 25 -4.48 -1.69 11.36
CA TYR A 25 -4.49 -0.81 10.20
C TYR A 25 -5.89 -0.45 9.73
N ILE A 26 -6.02 0.72 9.13
CA ILE A 26 -7.24 1.18 8.46
C ILE A 26 -7.08 0.95 6.96
N GLU A 27 -7.92 0.10 6.37
CA GLU A 27 -7.95 -0.11 4.92
C GLU A 27 -8.94 0.84 4.23
N TYR A 28 -8.45 1.60 3.26
CA TYR A 28 -9.27 2.53 2.50
C TYR A 28 -9.95 1.82 1.32
N ARG A 29 -11.29 1.87 1.29
CA ARG A 29 -12.12 1.16 0.29
C ARG A 29 -11.99 1.72 -1.12
N GLY A 30 -11.44 2.91 -1.28
CA GLY A 30 -11.16 3.44 -2.60
C GLY A 30 -10.59 4.85 -2.63
N ILE A 31 -10.02 5.16 -3.78
CA ILE A 31 -9.51 6.48 -4.13
C ILE A 31 -10.59 7.19 -4.95
N SER A 32 -10.96 8.41 -4.58
CA SER A 32 -11.92 9.22 -5.33
C SER A 32 -11.18 10.36 -6.02
N SER A 33 -11.17 10.33 -7.36
CA SER A 33 -10.52 11.34 -8.20
C SER A 33 -11.38 11.59 -9.44
N ASN A 34 -11.62 12.86 -9.77
CA ASN A 34 -12.39 13.28 -10.94
C ASN A 34 -11.49 13.77 -12.09
N ASN A 35 -10.16 13.64 -11.95
CA ASN A 35 -9.22 14.21 -12.89
C ASN A 35 -8.99 13.28 -14.11
N ARG A 36 -9.08 13.84 -15.32
CA ARG A 36 -8.94 13.11 -16.59
C ARG A 36 -7.62 13.44 -17.26
N VAL A 37 -6.53 12.89 -16.73
CA VAL A 37 -5.20 13.01 -17.33
C VAL A 37 -4.96 11.84 -18.28
N THR A 38 -4.55 12.12 -19.52
CA THR A 38 -4.01 11.12 -20.44
C THR A 38 -2.58 10.82 -20.01
N LEU A 39 -2.27 9.54 -19.77
CA LEU A 39 -0.97 9.10 -19.30
C LEU A 39 -0.23 8.46 -20.46
N ASP A 40 1.02 8.87 -20.67
CA ASP A 40 1.91 8.13 -21.55
C ASP A 40 2.20 6.74 -20.97
N PRO A 41 2.42 5.71 -21.82
CA PRO A 41 2.77 4.39 -21.34
C PRO A 41 4.04 4.42 -20.48
N LEU A 42 3.96 3.91 -19.25
CA LEU A 42 5.12 3.78 -18.39
C LEU A 42 6.11 2.78 -19.01
N ARG A 43 7.36 3.22 -19.18
CA ARG A 43 8.46 2.36 -19.62
C ARG A 43 8.97 1.56 -18.43
N LEU A 44 8.40 0.39 -18.23
CA LEU A 44 8.83 -0.56 -17.21
C LEU A 44 9.76 -1.61 -17.80
N SER A 45 10.74 -2.03 -17.01
CA SER A 45 11.60 -3.16 -17.35
C SER A 45 10.81 -4.47 -17.37
N ASN A 46 11.34 -5.47 -18.07
CA ASN A 46 10.73 -6.81 -18.10
C ASN A 46 10.60 -7.44 -16.70
N LYS A 47 11.48 -7.08 -15.75
CA LYS A 47 11.42 -7.57 -14.38
C LYS A 47 10.23 -6.95 -13.63
N GLU A 48 10.04 -5.64 -13.76
CA GLU A 48 8.93 -4.90 -13.13
C GLU A 48 7.59 -5.33 -13.72
N LEU A 49 7.51 -5.52 -15.05
CA LEU A 49 6.29 -6.02 -15.69
C LEU A 49 5.91 -7.41 -15.19
N ARG A 50 6.88 -8.32 -15.04
CA ARG A 50 6.61 -9.66 -14.48
C ARG A 50 6.19 -9.60 -13.01
N TRP A 51 6.81 -8.73 -12.23
CA TRP A 51 6.43 -8.52 -10.83
C TRP A 51 5.01 -7.92 -10.71
N LEU A 52 4.67 -6.92 -11.53
CA LEU A 52 3.31 -6.39 -11.57
C LEU A 52 2.30 -7.43 -12.03
N ALA A 53 2.64 -8.24 -13.04
CA ALA A 53 1.75 -9.28 -13.54
C ALA A 53 1.48 -10.38 -12.49
N SER A 54 2.42 -10.64 -11.58
CA SER A 54 2.20 -11.59 -10.48
C SER A 54 1.35 -10.98 -9.35
N LYS A 55 1.23 -9.65 -9.28
CA LYS A 55 0.49 -8.92 -8.25
C LYS A 55 -0.90 -8.54 -8.78
N LYS A 56 -1.96 -9.11 -8.18
CA LYS A 56 -3.36 -8.76 -8.53
C LYS A 56 -3.83 -7.46 -7.87
N ASN A 57 -3.22 -7.12 -6.74
CA ASN A 57 -3.53 -5.97 -5.92
C ASN A 57 -2.23 -5.45 -5.33
N LEU A 58 -1.93 -4.18 -5.61
CA LEU A 58 -0.79 -3.48 -5.03
C LEU A 58 -1.23 -2.87 -3.71
N VAL A 59 -0.68 -3.38 -2.61
CA VAL A 59 -1.00 -2.89 -1.26
C VAL A 59 0.05 -1.88 -0.84
N ILE A 60 -0.40 -0.68 -0.51
CA ILE A 60 0.45 0.44 -0.15
C ILE A 60 0.21 0.79 1.32
N ALA A 61 1.25 0.76 2.13
CA ALA A 61 1.21 1.23 3.51
C ALA A 61 1.48 2.73 3.59
N VAL A 62 0.70 3.42 4.43
CA VAL A 62 0.97 4.76 4.95
C VAL A 62 0.94 4.70 6.47
N HIS A 63 1.50 5.69 7.15
CA HIS A 63 1.36 5.80 8.60
C HIS A 63 0.54 7.02 8.98
N LYS A 64 -0.11 6.98 10.15
CA LYS A 64 -1.06 7.99 10.62
C LYS A 64 -0.59 9.45 10.52
N SER A 65 0.67 9.72 10.85
CA SER A 65 1.26 11.08 10.73
C SER A 65 1.22 11.62 9.30
N GLN A 66 1.39 10.75 8.31
CA GLN A 66 1.25 11.09 6.90
C GLN A 66 -0.21 11.26 6.51
N THR A 67 -1.10 10.33 6.84
CA THR A 67 -2.53 10.47 6.52
C THR A 67 -3.09 11.78 7.04
N ALA A 68 -2.78 12.15 8.29
CA ALA A 68 -3.28 13.35 8.96
C ALA A 68 -2.98 14.64 8.18
N THR A 69 -1.89 14.67 7.41
CA THR A 69 -1.49 15.82 6.59
C THR A 69 -1.92 15.68 5.12
N LEU A 70 -2.17 14.46 4.65
CA LEU A 70 -2.17 14.14 3.22
C LEU A 70 -3.53 13.72 2.65
N LEU A 71 -4.47 13.28 3.49
CA LEU A 71 -5.68 12.59 3.04
C LEU A 71 -6.91 13.13 3.77
N HIS A 72 -7.84 13.69 3.00
CA HIS A 72 -9.20 13.92 3.50
C HIS A 72 -10.03 12.67 3.25
N THR A 73 -10.52 12.06 4.31
CA THR A 73 -11.36 10.86 4.24
C THR A 73 -12.83 11.27 4.22
N ASP A 74 -13.58 10.83 3.21
CA ASP A 74 -15.04 10.98 3.19
C ASP A 74 -15.71 10.02 4.19
N SER A 75 -16.98 10.27 4.52
CA SER A 75 -17.90 9.38 5.23
C SER A 75 -17.85 7.91 4.80
N GLN A 76 -17.44 7.62 3.56
CA GLN A 76 -17.29 6.28 2.99
C GLN A 76 -15.87 5.70 3.07
N GLN A 77 -14.98 6.25 3.90
CA GLN A 77 -13.56 5.83 3.95
C GLN A 77 -12.87 5.93 2.58
N ARG A 78 -13.25 6.95 1.81
CA ARG A 78 -12.64 7.25 0.50
C ARG A 78 -11.66 8.39 0.66
N ILE A 79 -10.48 8.19 0.11
CA ILE A 79 -9.42 9.18 0.12
C ILE A 79 -9.70 10.23 -0.96
N ARG A 80 -9.60 11.51 -0.58
CA ARG A 80 -9.68 12.68 -1.47
C ARG A 80 -8.45 13.58 -1.35
N GLY A 81 -8.23 14.39 -2.38
CA GLY A 81 -7.15 15.39 -2.45
C GLY A 81 -6.09 15.06 -3.50
N ILE A 82 -5.06 15.89 -3.58
CA ILE A 82 -4.00 15.80 -4.59
C ILE A 82 -3.31 14.42 -4.56
N ASN A 83 -3.05 13.86 -3.37
CA ASN A 83 -2.45 12.53 -3.27
C ASN A 83 -3.38 11.41 -3.74
N ALA A 84 -4.69 11.55 -3.52
CA ALA A 84 -5.69 10.62 -4.08
C ALA A 84 -5.63 10.66 -5.61
N ASP A 85 -5.50 11.85 -6.20
CA ASP A 85 -5.32 11.97 -7.65
C ASP A 85 -4.03 11.30 -8.12
N TYR A 86 -2.90 11.50 -7.45
CA TYR A 86 -1.64 10.81 -7.77
C TYR A 86 -1.74 9.29 -7.66
N LEU A 87 -2.33 8.76 -6.59
CA LEU A 87 -2.54 7.32 -6.44
C LEU A 87 -3.49 6.78 -7.50
N ASN A 88 -4.50 7.56 -7.91
CA ASN A 88 -5.38 7.19 -9.01
C ASN A 88 -4.65 7.19 -10.36
N LEU A 89 -3.76 8.15 -10.60
CA LEU A 89 -2.90 8.17 -11.78
C LEU A 89 -1.96 6.97 -11.80
N LEU A 90 -1.31 6.64 -10.68
CA LEU A 90 -0.45 5.47 -10.55
C LEU A 90 -1.23 4.18 -10.83
N LYS A 91 -2.42 4.03 -10.23
CA LYS A 91 -3.33 2.90 -10.46
C LYS A 91 -3.65 2.75 -11.96
N ARG A 92 -3.97 3.85 -12.65
CA ARG A 92 -4.29 3.87 -14.08
C ARG A 92 -3.06 3.58 -14.95
N ALA A 93 -1.91 4.14 -14.60
CA ALA A 93 -0.67 3.97 -15.34
C ALA A 93 -0.16 2.52 -15.30
N LEU A 94 -0.29 1.87 -14.13
CA LEU A 94 0.12 0.48 -13.92
C LEU A 94 -0.97 -0.54 -14.27
N ASN A 95 -2.21 -0.08 -14.49
CA ASN A 95 -3.39 -0.91 -14.73
C ASN A 95 -3.58 -2.04 -13.70
N ILE A 96 -3.35 -1.74 -12.41
CA ILE A 96 -3.44 -2.67 -11.28
C ILE A 96 -4.44 -2.17 -10.25
N LYS A 97 -5.03 -3.08 -9.45
CA LYS A 97 -5.79 -2.65 -8.26
C LYS A 97 -4.81 -2.09 -7.23
N LEU A 98 -5.22 -1.04 -6.53
CA LEU A 98 -4.41 -0.38 -5.51
C LEU A 98 -5.25 -0.30 -4.23
N THR A 99 -4.69 -0.80 -3.14
CA THR A 99 -5.28 -0.76 -1.79
C THR A 99 -4.36 0.04 -0.89
N LEU A 100 -4.90 0.99 -0.12
CA LEU A 100 -4.14 1.74 0.85
C LEU A 100 -4.45 1.23 2.26
N ARG A 101 -3.41 0.93 3.04
CA ARG A 101 -3.50 0.58 4.45
C ARG A 101 -2.78 1.63 5.28
N GLU A 102 -3.46 2.17 6.27
CA GLU A 102 -2.86 3.07 7.23
C GLU A 102 -2.51 2.34 8.52
N TYR A 103 -1.25 2.40 8.89
CA TYR A 103 -0.72 1.87 10.14
C TYR A 103 -0.56 2.98 11.18
N ALA A 104 -0.56 2.59 12.46
CA ALA A 104 -0.41 3.53 13.57
C ALA A 104 0.89 4.35 13.50
N ASP A 105 2.00 3.73 13.11
CA ASP A 105 3.32 4.33 13.02
C ASP A 105 4.12 3.78 11.84
N HIS A 106 5.30 4.37 11.62
CA HIS A 106 6.18 3.97 10.52
C HIS A 106 6.77 2.57 10.74
N GLN A 107 7.06 2.19 11.99
CA GLN A 107 7.67 0.89 12.29
C GLN A 107 6.71 -0.23 11.91
N LYS A 108 5.44 -0.16 12.31
CA LYS A 108 4.42 -1.15 11.91
C LYS A 108 4.25 -1.26 10.39
N ALA A 109 4.33 -0.15 9.67
CA ALA A 109 4.27 -0.15 8.21
C ALA A 109 5.49 -0.86 7.59
N MET A 110 6.67 -0.72 8.19
CA MET A 110 7.89 -1.40 7.78
C MET A 110 7.86 -2.89 8.12
N ASP A 111 7.41 -3.25 9.32
CA ASP A 111 7.23 -4.64 9.73
C ASP A 111 6.28 -5.35 8.74
N ALA A 112 5.15 -4.72 8.38
CA ALA A 112 4.22 -5.24 7.39
C ALA A 112 4.82 -5.38 5.98
N LEU A 113 5.83 -4.57 5.63
CA LEU A 113 6.56 -4.69 4.37
C LEU A 113 7.51 -5.88 4.39
N GLU A 114 8.20 -6.09 5.52
CA GLU A 114 9.10 -7.22 5.73
C GLU A 114 8.34 -8.55 5.74
N ASP A 115 7.15 -8.57 6.36
CA ASP A 115 6.24 -9.72 6.38
C ASP A 115 5.53 -9.95 5.02
N GLY A 116 5.68 -9.02 4.07
CA GLY A 116 5.07 -9.11 2.74
C GLY A 116 3.56 -8.88 2.72
N GLU A 117 3.00 -8.32 3.79
CA GLU A 117 1.59 -7.92 3.86
C GLU A 117 1.27 -6.69 3.02
N VAL A 118 2.28 -5.84 2.81
CA VAL A 118 2.23 -4.69 1.92
C VAL A 118 3.37 -4.76 0.90
N ASP A 119 3.17 -4.15 -0.26
CA ASP A 119 4.16 -4.16 -1.35
C ASP A 119 5.04 -2.91 -1.32
N ILE A 120 4.52 -1.80 -0.80
CA ILE A 120 5.18 -0.50 -0.80
C ILE A 120 4.82 0.23 0.49
N VAL A 121 5.81 0.84 1.14
CA VAL A 121 5.58 1.85 2.18
C VAL A 121 5.77 3.22 1.56
N LEU A 122 4.73 4.04 1.58
CA LEU A 122 4.87 5.45 1.24
C LEU A 122 5.57 6.14 2.39
N SER A 123 6.84 6.45 2.19
CA SER A 123 7.60 7.33 3.08
C SER A 123 7.74 8.71 2.42
N HIS A 124 7.04 9.71 2.94
CA HIS A 124 7.19 11.14 2.59
C HIS A 124 7.13 11.48 1.08
N LEU A 125 5.92 11.72 0.55
CA LEU A 125 5.75 12.42 -0.74
C LEU A 125 5.86 13.95 -0.63
N VAL A 126 5.76 14.54 0.58
CA VAL A 126 5.51 15.99 0.74
C VAL A 126 6.56 16.80 1.52
N LEU A 127 7.57 16.22 2.19
CA LEU A 127 8.39 17.01 3.13
C LEU A 127 9.88 17.13 2.82
N ARG A 128 10.31 17.02 1.55
CA ARG A 128 11.63 17.59 1.20
C ARG A 128 11.58 19.09 0.93
N ARG A 129 10.40 19.65 0.62
CA ARG A 129 10.23 21.08 0.34
C ARG A 129 10.18 21.94 1.60
N LEU A 130 9.55 21.46 2.68
CA LEU A 130 9.43 22.21 3.93
C LEU A 130 10.72 22.19 4.76
N LEU A 131 11.47 21.09 4.78
CA LEU A 131 12.78 21.04 5.43
C LEU A 131 13.84 21.89 4.71
N MET A 132 13.74 22.04 3.38
CA MET A 132 14.62 22.98 2.65
C MET A 132 14.27 24.45 2.91
N MET A 133 13.02 24.78 3.23
CA MET A 133 12.60 26.15 3.55
C MET A 133 13.02 26.58 4.96
N THR A 134 12.96 25.69 5.94
CA THR A 134 13.44 25.97 7.31
C THR A 134 14.96 26.05 7.39
N LEU A 135 15.69 25.26 6.58
CA LEU A 135 17.16 25.38 6.52
C LEU A 135 17.62 26.69 5.84
N LEU A 136 16.86 27.22 4.89
CA LEU A 136 17.19 28.48 4.20
C LEU A 136 16.96 29.71 5.08
N GLN A 137 16.00 29.66 6.00
CA GLN A 137 15.76 30.74 6.99
C GLN A 137 16.75 30.73 8.17
N LEU A 138 17.57 29.68 8.32
CA LEU A 138 18.58 29.57 9.37
C LEU A 138 19.98 29.97 8.88
N ILE A 139 20.13 30.22 7.58
CA ILE A 139 21.39 30.62 6.92
C ILE A 139 21.30 32.07 6.37
N LEU A 140 20.17 32.75 6.57
CA LEU A 140 19.92 34.18 6.30
C LEU A 140 19.56 34.89 7.61
#